data_AF-A0A972CJ03-F1
#
_entry.id   AF-A0A972CJ03-F1
#
_cell.length_a   1.000
_cell.length_b   1.000
_cell.length_c   1.000
_cell.angle_alpha   90.00
_cell.angle_beta   90.00
_cell.angle_gamma   90.00
#
_symmetry.space_group_name_H-M   'P 1'
#
loop_
_entity.id
_entity.type
_entity.pdbx_description
1 polymer ?
#
loop_
_entity_poly.entity_id
_entity_poly.type
_entity_poly.pdbx_seq_one_letter_code
_entity_poly.pdbx_strand_id
1 'polypeptide(L)'
;MSYIREKLNFLQGFAEALELDESKKENKLILGVIDLLDEMTYLLDELDEEIAELDEVIEAIDEDLTDLELDFYELDDDLYFDDEDDDLFFSDFDDEDFEFFEEEEE
;
A
#
# COMPACT_ATOMS: atom_id res chain seq x y z
N MET A 1 -3.39 14.20 -1.39
CA MET A 1 -3.41 14.85 -2.72
C MET A 1 -3.63 16.37 -2.79
N SER A 2 -4.13 17.07 -1.75
CA SER A 2 -4.51 18.51 -1.84
C SER A 2 -3.44 19.48 -2.38
N TYR A 3 -2.15 19.23 -2.14
CA TYR A 3 -1.05 20.11 -2.56
C TYR A 3 -0.85 20.16 -4.09
N ILE A 4 -1.02 19.02 -4.78
CA ILE A 4 -0.86 18.94 -6.24
C ILE A 4 -2.03 19.65 -6.92
N ARG A 5 -3.25 19.43 -6.42
CA ARG A 5 -4.47 20.09 -6.88
C ARG A 5 -4.42 21.60 -6.68
N GLU A 6 -3.89 22.08 -5.55
CA GLU A 6 -3.71 23.51 -5.29
C GLU A 6 -2.70 24.16 -6.26
N LYS A 7 -1.60 23.47 -6.56
CA LYS A 7 -0.64 23.92 -7.58
C LYS A 7 -1.24 23.97 -8.97
N LEU A 8 -2.05 22.98 -9.34
CA LEU A 8 -2.75 22.96 -10.61
C LEU A 8 -3.73 24.13 -10.72
N ASN A 9 -4.55 24.36 -9.69
CA ASN A 9 -5.48 25.48 -9.62
C ASN A 9 -4.74 26.83 -9.74
N PHE A 10 -3.56 26.94 -9.14
CA PHE A 10 -2.71 28.11 -9.31
C PHE A 10 -2.27 28.29 -10.78
N LEU A 11 -1.87 27.21 -11.47
CA LEU A 11 -1.49 27.26 -12.89
C LEU A 11 -2.67 27.58 -13.80
N GLN A 12 -3.85 27.03 -13.54
CA GLN A 12 -5.09 27.37 -14.25
C GLN A 12 -5.41 28.86 -14.09
N GLY A 13 -5.46 29.35 -12.85
CA GLY A 13 -5.71 30.78 -12.59
C GLY A 13 -4.64 31.70 -13.17
N PHE A 14 -3.38 31.26 -13.21
CA PHE A 14 -2.30 32.00 -13.85
C PHE A 14 -2.45 32.03 -15.39
N ALA A 15 -2.88 30.93 -16.00
CA ALA A 15 -3.16 30.86 -17.44
C ALA A 15 -4.37 31.75 -17.82
N GLU A 16 -5.41 31.79 -16.99
CA GLU A 16 -6.54 32.70 -17.15
C GLU A 16 -6.10 34.16 -17.06
N ALA A 17 -5.29 34.51 -16.06
CA ALA A 17 -4.78 35.87 -15.85
C ALA A 17 -3.84 36.36 -16.99
N LEU A 18 -3.21 35.43 -17.72
CA LEU A 18 -2.37 35.73 -18.87
C LEU A 18 -3.16 36.05 -20.15
N GLU A 19 -4.48 35.84 -20.15
CA GLU A 19 -5.36 36.04 -21.31
C GLU A 19 -4.76 35.40 -22.58
N LEU A 20 -4.37 34.12 -22.48
CA LEU A 20 -3.67 33.43 -23.54
C LEU A 20 -4.49 33.41 -24.84
N ASP A 21 -3.95 34.02 -25.89
CA ASP A 21 -4.53 33.99 -27.24
C ASP A 21 -4.51 32.56 -27.80
N GLU A 22 -5.66 31.89 -27.79
CA GLU A 22 -5.84 30.53 -28.27
C GLU A 22 -5.54 30.35 -29.77
N SER A 23 -5.38 31.42 -30.55
CA SER A 23 -4.98 31.29 -31.95
C SER A 23 -3.52 30.84 -32.12
N LYS A 24 -2.68 31.05 -31.10
CA LYS A 24 -1.26 30.67 -31.09
C LYS A 24 -1.08 29.20 -30.71
N LYS A 25 -0.20 28.50 -31.43
CA LYS A 25 0.04 27.06 -31.25
C LYS A 25 0.63 26.74 -29.89
N GLU A 26 1.50 27.62 -29.38
CA GLU A 26 2.16 27.50 -28.09
C GLU A 26 1.14 27.60 -26.95
N ASN A 27 0.17 28.52 -27.06
CA ASN A 27 -0.88 28.72 -26.07
C ASN A 27 -1.84 27.53 -26.01
N LYS A 28 -2.21 26.97 -27.17
CA LYS A 28 -2.99 25.71 -27.23
C LYS A 28 -2.27 24.55 -26.57
N LEU A 29 -0.95 24.45 -26.76
CA LEU A 29 -0.15 23.40 -26.13
C LEU A 29 -0.15 23.57 -24.60
N ILE A 30 0.07 24.79 -24.10
CA ILE A 30 0.10 25.07 -22.66
C ILE A 30 -1.25 24.75 -22.01
N LEU A 31 -2.36 25.21 -22.60
CA LEU A 31 -3.71 24.90 -22.11
C LEU A 31 -3.97 23.39 -22.11
N GLY A 32 -3.64 22.69 -23.20
CA GLY A 32 -3.79 21.23 -23.24
C GLY A 32 -2.91 20.47 -22.23
N VAL A 33 -1.73 21.00 -21.87
CA VAL A 33 -0.92 20.44 -20.78
C VAL A 33 -1.59 20.66 -19.43
N ILE A 34 -2.18 21.84 -19.19
CA ILE A 34 -2.92 22.12 -17.96
C ILE A 34 -4.14 21.19 -17.83
N ASP A 35 -4.89 21.00 -18.92
CA ASP A 35 -6.04 20.09 -18.94
C ASP A 35 -5.63 18.64 -18.67
N LEU A 36 -4.55 18.16 -19.29
CA LEU A 36 -4.01 16.83 -19.03
C LEU A 36 -3.58 16.68 -17.57
N LEU A 37 -2.95 17.70 -16.98
CA LEU A 37 -2.59 17.67 -15.57
C LEU A 37 -3.82 17.62 -14.66
N ASP A 38 -4.93 18.26 -15.05
CA ASP A 38 -6.21 18.17 -14.34
C ASP A 38 -6.74 16.74 -14.34
N GLU A 39 -6.83 16.11 -15.51
CA GLU A 39 -7.21 14.70 -15.64
C GLU A 39 -6.31 13.79 -14.80
N MET A 40 -4.99 14.01 -14.82
CA MET A 40 -4.05 13.25 -13.99
C MET A 40 -4.30 13.45 -12.49
N THR A 41 -4.65 14.66 -12.04
CA THR A 41 -4.98 14.86 -10.63
C THR A 41 -6.26 14.17 -10.21
N TYR A 42 -7.27 14.07 -11.08
CA TYR A 42 -8.47 13.28 -10.78
C TYR A 42 -8.14 11.79 -10.65
N LEU A 43 -7.38 11.24 -11.58
CA LEU A 43 -6.98 9.82 -11.53
C LEU A 43 -6.14 9.49 -10.29
N LEU A 44 -5.32 10.44 -9.82
CA LEU A 44 -4.58 10.28 -8.58
C LEU A 44 -5.49 10.27 -7.35
N ASP A 45 -6.56 11.06 -7.35
CA ASP A 45 -7.54 11.04 -6.25
C ASP A 45 -8.31 9.71 -6.24
N GLU A 46 -8.72 9.19 -7.41
CA GLU A 46 -9.35 7.87 -7.52
C GLU A 46 -8.41 6.75 -7.03
N LEU A 47 -7.13 6.81 -7.40
CA LEU A 47 -6.14 5.84 -6.94
C LEU A 47 -5.93 5.88 -5.42
N ASP A 48 -5.92 7.07 -4.81
CA ASP A 48 -5.82 7.20 -3.35
C ASP A 48 -7.03 6.54 -2.65
N GLU A 49 -8.23 6.66 -3.23
CA GLU A 49 -9.43 5.99 -2.71
C GLU A 49 -9.32 4.46 -2.84
N GLU A 50 -8.90 3.95 -4.01
CA GLU A 50 -8.68 2.51 -4.22
C GLU A 50 -7.62 1.93 -3.28
N ILE A 51 -6.55 2.68 -2.98
CA ILE A 51 -5.52 2.26 -2.03
C ILE A 51 -6.09 2.18 -0.61
N ALA A 52 -6.89 3.17 -0.19
CA ALA A 52 -7.53 3.13 1.12
C ALA A 52 -8.47 1.91 1.26
N GLU A 53 -9.21 1.57 0.21
CA GLU A 53 -10.03 0.35 0.20
C GLU A 53 -9.17 -0.93 0.27
N LEU A 54 -8.01 -0.94 -0.39
CA LEU A 54 -7.09 -2.08 -0.33
C LEU A 54 -6.49 -2.25 1.07
N ASP A 55 -6.17 -1.16 1.76
CA ASP A 55 -5.66 -1.20 3.13
C ASP A 55 -6.67 -1.87 4.06
N GLU A 56 -7.96 -1.53 3.96
CA GLU A 56 -9.03 -2.19 4.73
C GLU A 56 -9.11 -3.70 4.43
N VAL A 57 -8.93 -4.10 3.18
CA VAL A 57 -8.92 -5.52 2.78
C VAL A 57 -7.69 -6.24 3.34
N ILE A 58 -6.53 -5.59 3.37
CA ILE A 58 -5.31 -6.17 3.94
C ILE A 58 -5.48 -6.37 5.44
N GLU A 59 -6.03 -5.39 6.16
CA GLU A 59 -6.34 -5.52 7.59
C GLU A 59 -7.29 -6.69 7.86
N ALA A 60 -8.32 -6.87 7.04
CA ALA A 60 -9.24 -8.01 7.17
C ALA A 60 -8.54 -9.37 6.94
N ILE A 61 -7.62 -9.44 5.97
CA ILE A 61 -6.84 -10.66 5.71
C ILE A 61 -5.89 -10.95 6.88
N ASP A 62 -5.29 -9.94 7.47
CA ASP A 62 -4.41 -10.08 8.64
C ASP A 62 -5.18 -10.60 9.87
N GLU A 63 -6.39 -10.10 10.10
CA GLU A 63 -7.30 -10.61 11.14
C GLU A 63 -7.68 -12.08 10.88
N ASP A 64 -8.13 -12.41 9.66
CA ASP A 64 -8.48 -13.79 9.29
C ASP A 64 -7.29 -14.75 9.44
N LEU A 65 -6.07 -14.29 9.11
CA LEU A 65 -4.85 -15.09 9.26
C LEU A 65 -4.49 -15.29 10.73
N THR A 66 -4.63 -14.24 11.56
CA THR A 66 -4.40 -14.33 13.01
C THR A 66 -5.34 -15.35 13.65
N ASP A 67 -6.62 -15.35 13.26
CA ASP A 67 -7.59 -16.33 13.74
C ASP A 67 -7.20 -17.77 13.35
N LEU A 68 -6.72 -17.97 12.12
CA LEU A 68 -6.22 -19.29 11.68
C LEU A 68 -4.95 -19.72 12.40
N GLU A 69 -4.05 -18.79 12.69
CA GLU A 69 -2.84 -19.07 13.46
C GLU A 69 -3.21 -19.50 14.88
N LEU A 70 -4.12 -18.79 15.55
CA LEU A 70 -4.62 -19.17 16.87
C LEU A 70 -5.27 -20.56 16.84
N ASP A 71 -6.17 -20.83 15.90
CA ASP A 71 -6.80 -22.14 15.75
C ASP A 71 -5.75 -23.26 15.56
N PHE A 72 -4.70 -23.00 14.77
CA PHE A 72 -3.65 -23.99 14.48
C PHE A 72 -2.73 -24.24 15.67
N TYR A 73 -2.28 -23.20 16.37
CA TYR A 73 -1.40 -23.33 17.53
C TYR A 73 -2.16 -23.83 18.78
N GLU A 74 -3.43 -23.47 18.97
CA GLU A 74 -4.28 -24.05 20.02
C GLU A 74 -4.54 -25.55 19.80
N LEU A 75 -4.55 -26.02 18.54
CA LEU A 75 -4.63 -27.45 18.20
C LEU A 75 -3.31 -28.22 18.46
N ASP A 76 -2.17 -27.54 18.57
CA ASP A 76 -0.85 -28.16 18.80
C ASP A 76 -0.47 -28.20 20.29
N ASP A 77 -1.01 -27.29 21.12
CA ASP A 77 -0.81 -27.31 22.59
C ASP A 77 -1.63 -28.43 23.27
N ASP A 78 -2.73 -28.89 22.64
CA ASP A 78 -3.50 -30.06 23.08
C ASP A 78 -2.87 -31.41 22.65
N LEU A 79 -1.77 -31.40 21.89
CA LEU A 79 -1.00 -32.60 21.51
C LEU A 79 0.20 -32.88 22.42
N TYR A 80 0.36 -32.12 23.51
CA TYR A 80 1.32 -32.39 24.57
C TYR A 80 0.59 -32.76 25.87
N PHE A 81 -0.02 -33.94 25.99
CA PHE A 81 -0.07 -34.73 27.25
C PHE A 81 -0.92 -36.01 27.11
N ASP A 82 -0.29 -37.11 26.70
CA ASP A 82 -0.46 -38.53 27.07
C ASP A 82 0.17 -39.30 25.90
N ASP A 83 1.19 -40.12 26.04
CA ASP A 83 1.50 -41.06 27.09
C ASP A 83 3.00 -41.41 26.95
N GLU A 84 3.54 -42.00 28.00
CA GLU A 84 4.84 -42.69 27.97
C GLU A 84 4.93 -43.67 26.78
N ASP A 85 5.56 -43.31 25.67
CA ASP A 85 6.32 -44.26 24.84
C ASP A 85 7.15 -43.56 23.73
N ASP A 86 8.41 -43.98 23.71
CA ASP A 86 9.51 -43.83 22.75
C ASP A 86 9.22 -43.37 21.30
N ASP A 87 10.19 -42.58 20.80
CA ASP A 87 10.69 -42.58 19.42
C ASP A 87 9.88 -41.90 18.28
N LEU A 88 9.73 -40.58 18.34
CA LEU A 88 9.62 -39.77 17.11
C LEU A 88 10.68 -38.66 17.03
N PHE A 89 11.90 -39.12 16.78
CA PHE A 89 12.84 -38.58 15.80
C PHE A 89 12.82 -37.06 15.57
N PHE A 90 13.27 -36.31 16.58
CA PHE A 90 13.88 -35.00 16.38
C PHE A 90 15.24 -35.22 15.69
N SER A 91 15.26 -35.20 14.36
CA SER A 91 16.49 -35.29 13.57
C SER A 91 16.35 -34.42 12.32
N ASP A 92 17.14 -33.36 12.31
CA ASP A 92 17.46 -32.45 11.20
C ASP A 92 16.31 -31.61 10.64
N PHE A 93 16.06 -30.48 11.29
CA PHE A 93 16.00 -29.24 10.53
C PHE A 93 17.18 -28.37 10.97
N ASP A 94 18.10 -28.14 10.03
CA ASP A 94 19.38 -27.46 10.20
C ASP A 94 19.23 -26.11 10.90
N ASP A 95 19.95 -25.97 12.01
CA ASP A 95 20.11 -24.78 12.86
C ASP A 95 21.05 -23.72 12.20
N GLU A 96 21.11 -23.63 10.87
CA GLU A 96 22.14 -22.81 10.18
C GLU A 96 21.65 -21.68 9.24
N ASP A 97 20.35 -21.35 9.14
CA ASP A 97 19.92 -20.25 8.24
C ASP A 97 18.70 -19.44 8.73
N PHE A 98 18.69 -19.04 10.01
CA PHE A 98 17.80 -17.96 10.46
C PHE A 98 18.60 -16.87 11.20
N GLU A 99 19.36 -16.07 10.43
CA GLU A 99 19.84 -14.78 10.91
C GLU A 99 18.64 -13.86 11.14
N PHE A 100 18.18 -13.81 12.39
CA PHE A 100 17.32 -12.75 12.90
C PHE A 100 18.10 -11.44 12.81
N PHE A 101 17.82 -10.63 11.78
CA PHE A 101 18.24 -9.24 11.77
C PHE A 101 17.47 -8.52 12.89
N GLU A 102 18.12 -8.32 14.04
CA GLU A 102 17.72 -7.28 14.98
C GLU A 102 17.85 -5.94 14.24
N GLU A 103 16.72 -5.39 13.80
CA GLU A 103 16.64 -3.98 13.44
C GLU A 103 16.79 -3.19 14.75
N GLU A 104 18.01 -2.76 15.08
CA GLU A 104 18.25 -1.79 16.15
C GLU A 104 17.49 -0.51 15.81
N GLU A 105 16.39 -0.26 16.53
CA GLU A 105 15.82 1.08 16.65
C GLU A 105 16.84 2.00 17.37
N GLU A 106 17.43 2.95 16.64
CA GLU A 106 17.81 4.28 17.16
C GLU A 106 17.59 5.40 16.13
#